data_AF-A0A355GL57-F1
#
_entry.id   AF-A0A355GL57-F1
#
_cell.length_a   1.000
_cell.length_b   1.000
_cell.length_c   1.000
_cell.angle_alpha   90.00
_cell.angle_beta   90.00
_cell.angle_gamma   90.00
#
_symmetry.space_group_name_H-M   'P 1'
#
loop_
_entity.id
_entity.type
_entity.pdbx_description
1 polymer ?
#
loop_
_entity_poly.entity_id
_entity_poly.type
_entity_poly.pdbx_seq_one_letter_code
_entity_poly.pdbx_strand_id
1 'polypeptide(L)'
;ASYIPVNQAWSINGPRIESRNIKGYLTRSVSRRIEQKGQNNATIVTVQTDYNPFAKEAYEILKILTFHEMSGGYGYTGLSNISGEQLDLTEQLRLGRAVLFARLDTPLSVAELDQSELDQENQDTYIRIVIPVSISTEIQYELPSLDKKDKETQDQQDTPSGSDNE
;
A
#
# COMPACT_ATOMS: atom_id res chain seq x y z
N ALA A 1 1.05 -8.62 8.54
CA ALA A 1 0.01 -8.69 7.49
C ALA A 1 -1.33 -8.31 8.11
N SER A 2 -2.11 -7.46 7.44
CA SER A 2 -3.49 -7.16 7.84
C SER A 2 -4.39 -8.23 7.24
N TYR A 3 -5.01 -9.06 8.09
CA TYR A 3 -5.96 -10.09 7.68
C TYR A 3 -7.32 -9.82 8.35
N ILE A 4 -8.40 -10.20 7.67
CA ILE A 4 -9.76 -10.13 8.21
C ILE A 4 -10.10 -11.54 8.72
N PRO A 5 -10.30 -11.75 10.03
CA PRO A 5 -10.62 -13.08 10.55
C PRO A 5 -11.96 -13.59 10.02
N VAL A 6 -12.06 -14.91 9.83
CA VAL A 6 -13.30 -15.55 9.41
C VAL A 6 -14.41 -15.25 10.42
N ASN A 7 -15.61 -14.95 9.92
CA ASN A 7 -16.81 -14.60 10.70
C ASN A 7 -16.68 -13.34 11.59
N GLN A 8 -15.64 -12.52 11.41
CA GLN A 8 -15.54 -11.24 12.11
C GLN A 8 -16.04 -10.10 11.23
N ALA A 9 -16.95 -9.28 11.78
CA ALA A 9 -17.34 -8.04 11.14
C ALA A 9 -16.14 -7.10 11.05
N TRP A 10 -15.78 -6.73 9.82
CA TRP A 10 -14.76 -5.72 9.56
C TRP A 10 -15.31 -4.33 9.82
N SER A 11 -14.58 -3.50 10.57
CA SER A 11 -14.93 -2.11 10.86
C SER A 11 -13.85 -1.18 10.32
N ILE A 12 -14.26 -0.18 9.55
CA ILE A 12 -13.36 0.86 9.00
C ILE A 12 -12.65 1.67 10.09
N ASN A 13 -13.25 1.76 11.28
CA ASN A 13 -12.68 2.46 12.45
C ASN A 13 -11.92 1.50 13.39
N GLY A 14 -11.62 0.29 12.93
CA GLY A 14 -10.87 -0.68 13.72
C GLY A 14 -9.42 -0.26 13.94
N PRO A 15 -8.77 -0.67 15.04
CA PRO A 15 -7.42 -0.24 15.41
C PRO A 15 -6.30 -0.71 14.45
N ARG A 16 -6.62 -1.60 13.51
CA ARG A 16 -5.69 -2.11 12.49
C ARG A 16 -5.95 -1.54 11.09
N ILE A 17 -6.83 -0.55 10.98
CA ILE A 17 -7.16 0.09 9.71
C ILE A 17 -6.39 1.40 9.62
N GLU A 18 -5.60 1.52 8.56
CA GLU A 18 -4.92 2.77 8.21
C GLU A 18 -5.61 3.37 6.99
N SER A 19 -5.97 4.66 7.10
CA SER A 19 -6.44 5.45 5.96
C SER A 19 -5.27 6.18 5.34
N ARG A 20 -5.11 6.06 4.02
CA ARG A 20 -4.06 6.74 3.26
C ARG A 20 -4.60 7.23 1.93
N ASN A 21 -4.02 8.32 1.43
CA ASN A 21 -4.22 8.69 0.04
C ASN A 21 -3.79 7.52 -0.85
N ILE A 22 -4.68 7.08 -1.73
CA ILE A 22 -4.48 5.86 -2.52
C ILE A 22 -3.23 5.93 -3.40
N LYS A 23 -2.91 7.09 -4.00
CA LYS A 23 -1.70 7.24 -4.81
C LYS A 23 -0.47 7.01 -3.93
N GLY A 24 -0.38 7.69 -2.79
CA GLY A 24 0.72 7.51 -1.84
C GLY A 24 0.83 6.08 -1.28
N TYR A 25 -0.29 5.39 -1.11
CA TYR A 25 -0.30 3.97 -0.73
C TYR A 25 0.26 3.07 -1.84
N LEU A 26 -0.21 3.23 -3.08
CA LEU A 26 0.20 2.43 -4.24
C LEU A 26 1.67 2.64 -4.61
N THR A 27 2.19 3.85 -4.42
CA THR A 27 3.56 4.23 -4.75
C THR A 27 4.50 4.21 -3.55
N ARG A 28 4.02 3.74 -2.39
CA ARG A 28 4.76 3.71 -1.11
C ARG A 28 5.40 5.05 -0.77
N SER A 29 4.71 6.15 -1.09
CA SER A 29 5.24 7.48 -0.84
C SER A 29 5.24 7.81 0.64
N VAL A 30 6.36 8.34 1.12
CA VAL A 30 6.55 8.80 2.49
C VAL A 30 6.96 10.27 2.48
N SER A 31 6.28 11.09 3.29
CA SER A 31 6.68 12.48 3.49
C SER A 31 7.62 12.57 4.68
N ARG A 32 8.82 13.11 4.47
CA ARG A 32 9.81 13.37 5.52
C ARG A 32 9.98 14.87 5.68
N ARG A 33 9.91 15.35 6.92
CA ARG A 33 10.31 16.72 7.28
C ARG A 33 11.83 16.76 7.32
N ILE A 34 12.44 17.59 6.49
CA ILE A 34 13.88 17.85 6.51
C ILE A 34 14.08 19.21 7.17
N GLU A 35 14.70 19.21 8.34
CA GLU A 35 15.14 20.45 9.00
C GLU A 35 16.45 20.90 8.37
N GLN A 36 16.46 22.06 7.71
CA GLN A 36 17.69 22.69 7.28
C GLN A 36 18.30 23.45 8.46
N LYS A 37 19.51 23.06 8.89
CA LYS A 37 20.28 23.79 9.90
C LYS A 37 20.38 25.28 9.52
N GLY A 38 19.84 26.15 10.36
CA GLY A 38 19.92 27.61 10.22
C GLY A 38 18.68 28.29 9.62
N GLN A 39 17.62 27.55 9.25
CA GLN A 39 16.33 28.14 8.86
C GLN A 39 15.20 27.68 9.77
N ASN A 40 14.33 28.61 10.17
CA ASN A 40 13.12 28.31 10.96
C ASN A 40 12.01 27.61 10.15
N ASN A 41 12.26 27.32 8.86
CA ASN A 41 11.31 26.72 7.95
C ASN A 41 11.74 25.29 7.64
N ALA A 42 10.90 24.32 8.00
CA ALA A 42 11.12 22.94 7.61
C ALA A 42 10.57 22.68 6.21
N THR A 43 11.35 22.00 5.37
CA THR A 43 10.88 21.56 4.06
C THR A 43 10.31 20.16 4.17
N ILE A 44 9.07 19.97 3.71
CA ILE A 44 8.46 18.64 3.60
C ILE A 44 8.86 18.07 2.24
N VAL A 45 9.60 16.96 2.25
CA VAL A 45 9.98 16.22 1.04
C VAL A 45 9.18 14.93 0.98
N THR A 46 8.44 14.74 -0.10
CA THR A 46 7.75 13.47 -0.38
C THR A 46 8.64 12.61 -1.26
N VAL A 47 9.03 11.44 -0.74
CA VAL A 47 9.83 10.45 -1.47
C VAL A 47 8.90 9.33 -1.90
N GLN A 48 8.91 9.03 -3.20
CA GLN A 48 8.16 7.93 -3.81
C GLN A 48 9.11 6.75 -4.04
N THR A 49 8.62 5.52 -3.87
CA THR A 49 9.41 4.33 -4.22
C THR A 49 9.31 4.09 -5.73
N ASP A 50 10.42 3.80 -6.39
CA ASP A 50 10.44 3.49 -7.82
C ASP A 50 9.70 2.17 -8.11
N TYR A 51 9.02 2.12 -9.26
CA TYR A 51 8.40 0.89 -9.74
C TYR A 51 9.48 -0.13 -10.15
N ASN A 52 9.39 -1.35 -9.61
CA ASN A 52 10.29 -2.44 -9.99
C ASN A 52 9.61 -3.34 -11.05
N PRO A 53 10.00 -3.27 -12.33
CA PRO A 53 9.41 -4.08 -13.39
C PRO A 53 9.78 -5.58 -13.29
N PHE A 54 10.78 -5.92 -12.47
CA PHE A 54 11.22 -7.30 -12.22
C PHE A 54 10.67 -7.86 -10.91
N ALA A 55 9.72 -7.18 -10.27
CA ALA A 55 9.03 -7.71 -9.10
C ALA A 55 8.39 -9.06 -9.46
N LYS A 56 8.52 -10.04 -8.57
CA LYS A 56 7.91 -11.38 -8.72
C LYS A 56 6.70 -11.59 -7.80
N GLU A 57 6.47 -10.66 -6.88
CA GLU A 57 5.36 -10.73 -5.94
C GLU A 57 4.06 -10.38 -6.67
N ALA A 58 3.26 -11.42 -6.95
CA ALA A 58 2.02 -11.31 -7.72
C ALA A 58 1.02 -10.33 -7.08
N TYR A 59 1.00 -10.22 -5.75
CA TYR A 59 0.13 -9.29 -5.04
C TYR A 59 0.41 -7.84 -5.43
N GLU A 60 1.70 -7.48 -5.53
CA GLU A 60 2.10 -6.13 -5.90
C GLU A 60 1.83 -5.83 -7.37
N ILE A 61 2.10 -6.79 -8.25
CA ILE A 61 1.83 -6.65 -9.69
C ILE A 61 0.34 -6.46 -9.93
N LEU A 62 -0.50 -7.34 -9.39
CA LEU A 62 -1.95 -7.29 -9.57
C LEU A 62 -2.55 -6.03 -8.94
N LYS A 63 -2.03 -5.57 -7.80
CA LYS A 63 -2.46 -4.31 -7.18
C LYS A 63 -2.17 -3.11 -8.08
N ILE A 64 -0.99 -3.05 -8.70
CA ILE A 64 -0.66 -1.99 -9.67
C ILE A 64 -1.52 -2.11 -10.93
N LEU A 65 -1.69 -3.31 -11.50
CA LEU A 65 -2.56 -3.52 -12.66
C LEU A 65 -4.02 -3.12 -12.39
N THR A 66 -4.50 -3.39 -11.18
CA THR A 66 -5.89 -3.05 -10.77
C THR A 66 -6.10 -1.56 -10.60
N PHE A 67 -5.06 -0.78 -10.35
CA PHE A 67 -5.15 0.65 -10.07
C PHE A 67 -4.10 1.43 -10.86
N HIS A 68 -3.87 1.05 -12.13
CA HIS A 68 -2.72 1.51 -12.90
C HIS A 68 -2.71 3.03 -13.02
N GLU A 69 -3.79 3.61 -13.54
CA GLU A 69 -3.91 5.05 -13.68
C GLU A 69 -3.90 5.77 -12.33
N MET A 70 -4.50 5.18 -11.28
CA MET A 70 -4.50 5.78 -9.94
C MET A 70 -3.11 5.78 -9.28
N SER A 71 -2.24 4.83 -9.65
CA SER A 71 -0.84 4.80 -9.21
C SER A 71 0.04 5.84 -9.92
N GLY A 72 -0.45 6.45 -11.01
CA GLY A 72 0.31 7.37 -11.87
C GLY A 72 0.50 6.88 -13.30
N GLY A 73 -0.06 5.71 -13.63
CA GLY A 73 -0.07 5.14 -14.96
C GLY A 73 1.33 4.95 -15.54
N TYR A 74 1.46 5.18 -16.85
CA TYR A 74 2.74 5.12 -17.56
C TYR A 74 3.82 6.00 -16.92
N GLY A 75 3.44 7.15 -16.35
CA GLY A 75 4.39 8.05 -15.69
C GLY A 75 5.06 7.46 -14.45
N TYR A 76 4.42 6.48 -13.81
CA TYR A 76 5.00 5.76 -12.67
C TYR A 76 5.60 4.41 -13.07
N THR A 77 4.88 3.63 -13.88
CA THR A 77 5.26 2.24 -14.21
C THR A 77 6.22 2.16 -15.38
N GLY A 78 6.22 3.15 -16.28
CA GLY A 78 6.88 3.07 -17.58
C GLY A 78 6.23 2.05 -18.54
N LEU A 79 5.07 1.51 -18.18
CA LEU A 79 4.38 0.46 -18.92
C LEU A 79 2.99 0.93 -19.35
N SER A 80 2.53 0.45 -20.51
CA SER A 80 1.13 0.61 -20.90
C SER A 80 0.30 -0.53 -20.30
N ASN A 81 -0.95 -0.22 -19.94
CA ASN A 81 -1.89 -1.22 -19.41
C ASN A 81 -2.95 -1.65 -20.44
N ILE A 82 -2.68 -1.48 -21.73
CA ILE A 82 -3.67 -1.72 -22.80
C ILE A 82 -4.16 -3.18 -22.78
N SER A 83 -3.25 -4.14 -22.63
CA SER A 83 -3.60 -5.56 -22.56
C SER A 83 -4.31 -5.96 -21.25
N GLY A 84 -4.17 -5.15 -20.20
CA GLY A 84 -4.71 -5.40 -18.87
C GLY A 84 -5.88 -4.49 -18.50
N GLU A 85 -6.44 -3.74 -19.45
CA GLU A 85 -7.45 -2.70 -19.19
C GLU A 85 -8.68 -3.24 -18.43
N GLN A 86 -9.12 -4.46 -18.75
CA GLN A 86 -10.24 -5.11 -18.07
C GLN A 86 -9.97 -5.43 -16.58
N LEU A 87 -8.70 -5.49 -16.19
CA LEU A 87 -8.28 -5.71 -14.81
C LEU A 87 -8.18 -4.40 -14.03
N ASP A 88 -8.13 -3.26 -14.72
CA ASP A 88 -8.03 -1.93 -14.13
C ASP A 88 -9.39 -1.45 -13.63
N LEU A 89 -9.45 -1.13 -12.34
CA LEU A 89 -10.62 -0.63 -11.64
C LEU A 89 -10.46 0.85 -11.26
N THR A 90 -9.47 1.56 -11.81
CA THR A 90 -9.27 2.99 -11.56
C THR A 90 -10.55 3.80 -11.85
N GLU A 91 -11.25 3.50 -12.95
CA GLU A 91 -12.50 4.21 -13.28
C GLU A 91 -13.61 3.95 -12.26
N GLN A 92 -13.63 2.79 -11.60
CA GLN A 92 -14.60 2.54 -10.52
C GLN A 92 -14.36 3.48 -9.34
N LEU A 93 -13.10 3.77 -9.01
CA LEU A 93 -12.75 4.74 -7.99
C LEU A 93 -13.15 6.16 -8.40
N ARG A 94 -12.92 6.55 -9.67
CA ARG A 94 -13.33 7.87 -10.19
C ARG A 94 -14.85 8.05 -10.16
N LEU A 95 -15.60 6.98 -10.37
CA LEU A 95 -17.06 6.95 -10.25
C LEU A 95 -17.57 6.96 -8.80
N GLY A 96 -16.68 7.14 -7.80
CA GLY A 96 -17.04 7.22 -6.40
C GLY A 96 -17.43 5.86 -5.79
N ARG A 97 -16.96 4.75 -6.36
CA ARG A 97 -17.12 3.41 -5.78
C ARG A 97 -15.89 3.04 -4.96
N ALA A 98 -16.06 2.14 -4.00
CA ALA A 98 -14.95 1.51 -3.31
C ALA A 98 -14.57 0.20 -4.00
N VAL A 99 -13.30 -0.18 -3.89
CA VAL A 99 -12.81 -1.48 -4.35
C VAL A 99 -12.14 -2.18 -3.18
N LEU A 100 -12.68 -3.34 -2.80
CA LEU A 100 -11.98 -4.28 -1.93
C LEU A 100 -11.00 -5.08 -2.78
N PHE A 101 -9.71 -4.96 -2.50
CA PHE A 101 -8.65 -5.77 -3.09
C PHE A 101 -8.01 -6.61 -1.97
N ALA A 102 -8.11 -7.93 -2.06
CA ALA A 102 -7.55 -8.83 -1.05
C ALA A 102 -7.01 -10.12 -1.65
N ARG A 103 -6.12 -10.78 -0.90
CA ARG A 103 -5.63 -12.13 -1.17
C ARG A 103 -6.26 -13.07 -0.14
N LEU A 104 -6.68 -14.23 -0.60
CA LEU A 104 -7.14 -15.32 0.26
C LEU A 104 -5.99 -16.29 0.48
N ASP A 105 -5.86 -16.76 1.72
CA ASP A 105 -4.84 -17.75 2.12
C ASP A 105 -5.27 -19.19 1.79
N THR A 106 -6.48 -19.38 1.24
CA THR A 106 -7.01 -20.67 0.84
C THR A 106 -7.14 -20.74 -0.69
N PRO A 107 -6.54 -21.76 -1.33
CA PRO A 107 -6.79 -22.08 -2.74
C PRO A 107 -8.28 -22.34 -2.99
N LEU A 108 -8.86 -21.70 -4.02
CA LEU A 108 -10.27 -21.92 -4.41
C LEU A 108 -10.45 -22.85 -5.63
N SER A 109 -9.36 -23.27 -6.27
CA SER A 109 -9.40 -24.06 -7.51
C SER A 109 -8.23 -25.02 -7.59
N VAL A 110 -8.48 -26.25 -8.07
CA VAL A 110 -7.44 -27.26 -8.31
C VAL A 110 -7.02 -27.22 -9.78
N ALA A 111 -5.73 -27.37 -10.04
CA ALA A 111 -5.17 -27.47 -11.38
C ALA A 111 -5.06 -28.94 -11.76
N GLU A 112 -5.63 -29.30 -12.89
CA GLU A 112 -5.55 -30.65 -13.44
C GLU A 112 -4.67 -30.65 -14.69
N LEU A 113 -3.77 -31.62 -14.79
CA LEU A 113 -3.01 -31.92 -16.00
C LEU A 113 -3.10 -33.43 -16.28
N ASP A 114 -3.54 -33.79 -17.48
CA ASP A 114 -3.70 -35.20 -17.88
C ASP A 114 -4.50 -36.03 -16.87
N GLN A 115 -5.60 -35.47 -16.35
CA GLN A 115 -6.49 -36.09 -15.35
C GLN A 115 -5.83 -36.36 -13.99
N SER A 116 -4.66 -35.77 -13.74
CA SER A 116 -4.00 -35.79 -12.44
C SER A 116 -4.08 -34.41 -11.81
N GLU A 117 -4.56 -34.36 -10.57
CA GLU A 117 -4.50 -33.14 -9.76
C GLU A 117 -3.02 -32.81 -9.49
N LEU A 118 -2.65 -31.57 -9.77
CA LEU A 118 -1.32 -31.05 -9.48
C LEU A 118 -1.26 -30.60 -8.02
N ASP A 119 -0.14 -30.89 -7.36
CA ASP A 119 0.14 -30.32 -6.04
C ASP A 119 0.42 -28.81 -6.20
N GLN A 120 -0.42 -28.00 -5.55
CA GLN A 120 -0.42 -26.55 -5.71
C GLN A 120 0.25 -25.88 -4.50
N GLU A 121 1.57 -26.04 -4.38
CA GLU A 121 2.35 -25.40 -3.31
C GLU A 121 2.34 -23.86 -3.42
N ASN A 122 2.16 -23.32 -4.64
CA ASN A 122 2.20 -21.89 -4.91
C ASN A 122 0.95 -21.42 -5.65
N GLN A 123 -0.18 -21.34 -4.93
CA GLN A 123 -1.41 -20.76 -5.45
C GLN A 123 -1.87 -19.59 -4.57
N ASP A 124 -2.12 -18.47 -5.23
CA ASP A 124 -2.72 -17.31 -4.62
C ASP A 124 -4.10 -17.06 -5.24
N THR A 125 -5.08 -16.80 -4.39
CA THR A 125 -6.40 -16.36 -4.83
C THR A 125 -6.58 -14.89 -4.52
N TYR A 126 -6.95 -14.09 -5.51
CA TYR A 126 -7.17 -12.66 -5.36
C TYR A 126 -8.64 -12.31 -5.58
N ILE A 127 -9.21 -11.52 -4.68
CA ILE A 127 -10.57 -11.01 -4.80
C ILE A 127 -10.54 -9.50 -5.05
N ARG A 128 -11.39 -9.08 -5.98
CA ARG A 128 -11.63 -7.68 -6.35
C ARG A 128 -13.12 -7.45 -6.36
N ILE A 129 -13.63 -6.70 -5.39
CA ILE A 129 -15.06 -6.45 -5.26
C ILE A 129 -15.31 -4.95 -5.37
N VAL A 130 -16.14 -4.56 -6.32
CA VAL A 130 -16.61 -3.18 -6.45
C VAL A 130 -17.82 -3.00 -5.54
N ILE A 131 -17.71 -2.07 -4.59
CA ILE A 131 -18.71 -1.84 -3.56
C ILE A 131 -19.32 -0.44 -3.79
N PRO A 132 -20.66 -0.33 -3.92
CA PRO A 132 -21.31 0.97 -3.91
C PRO A 132 -21.12 1.61 -2.54
N VAL A 133 -20.69 2.87 -2.52
CA VAL A 133 -20.51 3.63 -1.28
C VAL A 133 -21.27 4.95 -1.36
N SER A 134 -21.72 5.42 -0.21
CA SER A 134 -22.26 6.76 -0.06
C SER A 134 -21.15 7.69 0.38
N ILE A 135 -21.10 8.88 -0.21
CA ILE A 135 -20.16 9.91 0.22
C ILE A 135 -20.57 10.34 1.63
N SER A 136 -19.69 10.12 2.61
CA SER A 136 -19.83 10.73 3.92
C SER A 136 -19.31 12.16 3.86
N THR A 137 -20.08 13.12 4.37
CA THR A 137 -19.65 14.51 4.58
C THR A 137 -18.85 14.68 5.87
N GLU A 138 -18.73 13.63 6.70
CA GLU A 138 -17.81 13.59 7.83
C GLU A 138 -16.37 13.39 7.33
N ILE A 139 -15.77 14.46 6.82
CA ILE A 139 -14.39 14.40 6.33
C ILE A 139 -13.44 14.30 7.54
N GLN A 140 -12.88 13.12 7.78
CA GLN A 140 -11.72 12.97 8.66
C GLN A 140 -10.45 13.39 7.90
N TYR A 141 -10.16 14.68 7.90
CA TYR A 141 -8.81 15.14 7.61
C TYR A 141 -7.93 14.82 8.81
N GLU A 142 -7.24 13.68 8.81
CA GLU A 142 -6.01 13.56 9.59
C GLU A 142 -4.92 14.36 8.87
N LEU A 143 -4.94 15.68 9.07
CA LEU A 143 -3.72 16.45 8.90
C LEU A 143 -2.72 15.94 9.95
N PRO A 144 -1.46 15.65 9.57
CA PRO A 144 -0.45 15.29 10.56
C PRO A 144 -0.40 16.39 11.62
N SER A 145 -0.65 16.03 12.88
CA SER A 145 -0.61 16.99 13.98
C SER A 145 0.81 17.58 14.04
N LEU A 146 0.92 18.88 13.76
CA LEU A 146 2.18 19.62 13.95
C LEU A 146 2.53 19.81 15.43
N ASP A 147 1.58 19.51 16.32
CA ASP A 147 1.71 19.62 17.77
C ASP A 147 1.94 18.26 18.42
N LYS A 148 3.15 17.73 18.31
CA LYS A 148 3.71 16.90 19.38
C LYS A 148 5.13 17.36 19.62
N LYS A 149 5.32 18.09 20.72
CA LYS A 149 6.63 18.18 21.38
C LYS A 149 7.19 16.77 21.43
N ASP A 150 8.32 16.57 20.77
CA ASP A 150 9.07 15.32 20.81
C ASP A 150 9.19 14.91 22.27
N LYS A 151 8.50 13.82 22.63
CA LYS A 151 8.89 13.07 23.81
C LYS A 151 10.22 12.46 23.46
N GLU A 152 11.29 13.08 23.95
CA GLU A 152 12.62 12.48 24.02
C GLU A 152 12.45 11.04 24.48
N THR A 153 12.63 10.12 23.55
CA THR A 153 12.71 8.71 23.89
C THR A 153 14.14 8.49 24.31
N GLN A 154 14.42 8.74 25.58
CA GLN A 154 15.56 8.17 26.26
C GLN A 154 15.39 6.66 26.21
N ASP A 155 16.18 6.00 25.36
CA ASP A 155 16.98 4.83 25.70
C ASP A 155 17.39 4.10 24.42
N GLN A 156 18.68 4.16 24.10
CA GLN A 156 19.46 2.96 23.78
C GLN A 156 20.94 3.24 23.99
N GLN A 157 21.35 2.90 25.21
CA GLN A 157 22.61 2.34 25.69
C GLN A 157 23.86 2.39 24.79
N ASP A 158 24.92 2.84 25.46
CA ASP A 158 26.33 2.79 25.12
C ASP A 158 26.82 1.52 24.39
N THR A 159 27.74 1.72 23.45
CA THR A 159 28.82 0.77 23.14
C THR A 159 30.03 1.53 22.57
N PRO A 160 31.26 1.00 22.68
CA PRO A 160 32.33 1.69 23.38
C PRO A 160 33.31 2.43 22.47
N SER A 161 34.07 3.32 23.13
CA SER A 161 35.30 3.97 22.68
C SER A 161 36.20 3.06 21.83
N GLY A 162 36.47 3.50 20.61
CA GLY A 162 37.66 3.14 19.84
C GLY A 162 38.55 4.37 19.73
N SER A 163 39.57 4.43 20.57
CA SER A 163 40.75 5.27 20.36
C SER A 163 41.44 4.84 19.07
N ASP A 164 41.92 5.79 18.28
CA ASP A 164 43.25 5.70 17.68
C ASP A 164 43.74 7.12 17.36
N ASN A 165 44.71 7.55 18.17
CA ASN A 165 45.69 8.55 17.78
C ASN A 165 46.87 7.79 17.18
N GLU A 166 47.24 8.10 15.95
CA GLU A 166 48.58 8.57 15.54
C GLU A 166 48.56 9.04 14.08
#